data_AF-A0A9D3XZE9-F1
#
_entry.id   AF-A0A9D3XZE9-F1
#
_cell.length_a   1.000
_cell.length_b   1.000
_cell.length_c   1.000
_cell.angle_alpha   90.00
_cell.angle_beta   90.00
_cell.angle_gamma   90.00
#
_symmetry.space_group_name_H-M   'P 1'
#
loop_
_entity.id
_entity.type
_entity.pdbx_description
1 polymer ?
#
loop_
_entity_poly.entity_id
_entity_poly.type
_entity_poly.pdbx_seq_one_letter_code
_entity_poly.pdbx_strand_id
1 'polypeptide(L)'
;MCIDTPEGYDNLTEKSREILQLLNLQEMEHFDWFLKADDDTYVIMENMRFILKGLNPERPAYLGYQLEPTCVDSPYKSGGAGYLFSRSGLKRLVE
;
A
#
# COMPACT_ATOMS: atom_id res chain seq x y z
N MET A 1 -14.22 -1.44 -8.34
CA MET A 1 -13.94 0.00 -8.43
C MET A 1 -13.04 0.21 -9.64
N CYS A 2 -13.37 1.15 -10.50
CA CYS A 2 -12.56 1.50 -11.67
C CYS A 2 -12.22 2.99 -11.57
N ILE A 3 -10.99 3.35 -11.96
CA ILE A 3 -10.49 4.74 -11.97
C ILE A 3 -10.38 5.21 -13.43
N ASP A 4 -10.44 6.52 -13.65
CA ASP A 4 -10.39 7.14 -14.99
C ASP A 4 -8.95 7.55 -15.39
N THR A 5 -7.94 6.98 -14.72
CA THR A 5 -6.53 7.19 -15.07
C THR A 5 -6.16 6.30 -16.27
N PRO A 6 -5.52 6.84 -17.33
CA PRO A 6 -5.13 6.04 -18.48
C PRO A 6 -4.17 4.89 -18.13
N GLU A 7 -4.28 3.79 -18.87
CA GLU A 7 -3.35 2.66 -18.79
C GLU A 7 -1.93 3.06 -19.21
N GLY A 8 -0.91 2.54 -18.51
CA GLY A 8 0.50 2.81 -18.81
C GLY A 8 1.39 2.86 -17.57
N TYR A 9 2.67 2.53 -17.77
CA TYR A 9 3.68 2.53 -16.71
C TYR A 9 3.90 3.94 -16.12
N ASP A 10 3.85 4.96 -16.98
CA ASP A 10 4.05 6.35 -16.58
C ASP A 10 2.95 6.86 -15.62
N ASN A 11 1.78 6.20 -15.61
CA ASN A 11 0.64 6.58 -14.79
C ASN A 11 0.51 5.77 -13.49
N LEU A 12 1.42 4.83 -13.20
CA LEU A 12 1.30 3.92 -12.05
C LEU A 12 1.16 4.65 -10.71
N THR A 13 1.89 5.75 -10.55
CA THR A 13 1.84 6.56 -9.33
C THR A 13 0.47 7.22 -9.16
N GLU A 14 -0.08 7.78 -10.24
CA GLU A 14 -1.40 8.41 -10.21
C GLU A 14 -2.51 7.39 -9.94
N LYS A 15 -2.46 6.24 -10.62
CA LYS A 15 -3.38 5.12 -10.35
C LYS A 15 -3.35 4.69 -8.89
N SER A 16 -2.15 4.51 -8.34
CA SER A 16 -1.98 4.11 -6.94
C SER A 16 -2.56 5.18 -6.00
N ARG A 17 -2.28 6.46 -6.27
CA ARG A 17 -2.79 7.57 -5.47
C ARG A 17 -4.32 7.63 -5.49
N GLU A 18 -4.95 7.55 -6.66
CA GLU A 18 -6.41 7.57 -6.77
C GLU A 18 -7.07 6.39 -6.05
N ILE A 19 -6.55 5.18 -6.21
CA ILE A 19 -7.07 4.00 -5.52
C ILE A 19 -6.96 4.16 -4.00
N LEU A 20 -5.81 4.63 -3.49
CA LEU A 20 -5.62 4.82 -2.06
C LEU A 20 -6.55 5.91 -1.50
N GLN A 21 -6.81 6.98 -2.25
CA GLN A 21 -7.80 8.00 -1.88
C GLN A 21 -9.23 7.44 -1.84
N LEU A 22 -9.60 6.63 -2.83
CA LEU A 22 -10.93 6.01 -2.88
C LEU A 22 -11.13 5.00 -1.73
N LEU A 23 -10.12 4.18 -1.45
CA LEU A 23 -10.12 3.30 -0.27
C LEU A 23 -10.29 4.11 1.02
N ASN A 24 -9.61 5.27 1.11
CA ASN A 24 -9.75 6.14 2.26
C ASN A 24 -11.19 6.64 2.50
N LEU A 25 -11.89 6.95 1.42
CA LEU A 25 -13.25 7.49 1.46
C LEU A 25 -14.33 6.44 1.71
N GLN A 26 -14.13 5.20 1.25
CA GLN A 26 -15.19 4.20 1.19
C GLN A 26 -15.00 3.03 2.16
N GLU A 27 -13.76 2.62 2.43
CA GLU A 27 -13.48 1.29 3.01
C GLU A 27 -12.62 1.34 4.29
N MET A 28 -12.19 2.52 4.73
CA MET A 28 -11.23 2.64 5.85
C MET A 28 -11.69 2.00 7.14
N GLU A 29 -12.96 2.18 7.50
CA GLU A 29 -13.48 1.67 8.76
C GLU A 29 -13.76 0.17 8.71
N HIS A 30 -13.73 -0.43 7.52
CA HIS A 30 -14.03 -1.85 7.32
C HIS A 30 -12.80 -2.76 7.40
N PHE A 31 -11.59 -2.20 7.25
CA PHE A 31 -10.35 -2.99 7.21
C PHE A 31 -9.25 -2.43 8.12
N ASP A 32 -8.47 -3.33 8.70
CA ASP A 32 -7.32 -3.00 9.54
C ASP A 32 -6.04 -2.71 8.73
N TRP A 33 -5.91 -3.40 7.60
CA TRP A 33 -4.69 -3.45 6.79
C TRP A 33 -5.03 -3.45 5.31
N PHE A 34 -4.24 -2.70 4.53
CA PHE A 34 -4.41 -2.53 3.08
C PHE A 34 -3.14 -2.96 2.37
N LEU A 35 -3.24 -3.92 1.44
CA LEU A 35 -2.13 -4.44 0.65
C LEU A 35 -2.22 -3.91 -0.78
N LYS A 36 -1.14 -3.29 -1.28
CA LYS A 36 -0.90 -3.18 -2.72
C LYS A 36 0.06 -4.27 -3.14
N ALA A 37 -0.27 -4.98 -4.21
CA ALA A 37 0.59 -5.93 -4.89
C ALA A 37 0.35 -5.84 -6.40
N ASP A 38 1.30 -6.32 -7.20
CA ASP A 38 1.16 -6.40 -8.65
C ASP A 38 0.51 -7.76 -9.03
N ASP A 39 0.05 -7.90 -10.27
CA ASP A 39 -0.72 -9.08 -10.73
C ASP A 39 0.14 -10.36 -10.86
N ASP A 40 1.45 -10.20 -10.84
CA ASP A 40 2.45 -11.26 -10.83
C ASP A 40 3.05 -11.53 -9.43
N THR A 41 2.49 -10.91 -8.38
CA THR A 41 2.96 -11.08 -6.99
C THR A 41 2.27 -12.26 -6.28
N TYR A 42 3.06 -13.19 -5.73
CA TYR A 42 2.56 -14.27 -4.88
C TYR A 42 2.71 -13.95 -3.38
N VAL A 43 1.61 -14.00 -2.63
CA VAL A 43 1.57 -13.65 -1.20
C VAL A 43 1.28 -14.88 -0.35
N ILE A 44 2.19 -15.19 0.59
CA ILE A 44 1.94 -16.21 1.62
C ILE A 44 1.11 -15.56 2.75
N MET A 45 -0.21 -15.72 2.66
CA MET A 45 -1.16 -15.02 3.54
C MET A 45 -0.98 -15.39 5.02
N GLU A 46 -0.57 -16.63 5.33
CA GLU A 46 -0.31 -17.10 6.68
C GLU A 46 0.83 -16.33 7.34
N ASN A 47 1.94 -16.14 6.62
CA ASN A 47 3.09 -15.40 7.10
C ASN A 47 2.74 -13.93 7.30
N MET A 48 2.00 -13.34 6.35
CA MET A 48 1.53 -11.96 6.46
C MET A 48 0.63 -11.78 7.70
N ARG A 49 -0.39 -12.62 7.87
CA ARG A 49 -1.30 -12.56 9.03
C ARG A 49 -0.56 -12.77 10.35
N PHE A 50 0.43 -13.67 10.37
CA PHE A 50 1.25 -13.91 11.56
C PHE A 50 2.00 -12.65 12.00
N ILE A 51 2.62 -11.92 11.06
CA ILE A 51 3.30 -10.65 11.33
C ILE A 51 2.30 -9.59 11.79
N LEU A 52 1.21 -9.41 11.05
CA LEU A 52 0.22 -8.36 11.31
C LEU A 52 -0.50 -8.52 12.66
N LYS A 53 -0.66 -9.76 13.16
CA LYS A 53 -1.27 -10.06 14.46
C LYS A 53 -0.57 -9.36 15.63
N GLY A 54 0.73 -9.07 15.51
CA GLY A 54 1.52 -8.39 16.55
C GLY A 54 1.47 -6.86 16.49
N LEU A 55 0.82 -6.28 15.48
CA LEU A 55 0.83 -4.85 15.22
C LEU A 55 -0.55 -4.22 15.48
N ASN A 56 -0.55 -2.96 15.93
CA ASN A 56 -1.80 -2.21 16.15
C ASN A 56 -2.15 -1.43 14.88
N PRO A 57 -3.30 -1.69 14.22
CA PRO A 57 -3.70 -1.00 12.99
C PRO A 57 -4.03 0.49 13.19
N GLU A 58 -4.26 0.93 14.43
CA GLU A 58 -4.45 2.34 14.78
C GLU A 58 -3.12 3.11 14.87
N ARG A 59 -1.98 2.41 14.87
CA ARG A 59 -0.65 3.06 14.79
C ARG A 59 -0.19 3.13 13.33
N PRO A 60 0.33 4.28 12.86
CA PRO A 60 0.75 4.41 11.47
C PRO A 60 1.87 3.42 11.14
N ALA A 61 1.65 2.59 10.13
CA ALA A 61 2.60 1.61 9.66
C ALA A 61 2.63 1.59 8.14
N TYR A 62 3.84 1.51 7.59
CA TYR A 62 4.12 1.32 6.17
C TYR A 62 5.16 0.21 6.02
N LEU A 63 4.69 -1.00 5.69
CA LEU A 63 5.47 -2.23 5.70
C LEU A 63 5.73 -2.70 4.27
N GLY A 64 6.85 -3.37 4.06
CA GLY A 64 7.27 -3.89 2.75
C GLY A 64 8.79 -3.90 2.64
N TYR A 65 9.27 -4.35 1.48
CA TYR A 65 10.71 -4.35 1.19
C TYR A 65 11.19 -2.92 0.91
N GLN A 66 12.13 -2.43 1.73
CA GLN A 66 12.69 -1.08 1.56
C GLN A 66 13.74 -1.07 0.46
N LEU A 67 13.55 -0.21 -0.53
CA LEU A 67 14.54 0.13 -1.53
C LEU A 67 15.27 1.40 -1.11
N GLU A 68 16.59 1.38 -1.32
CA GLU A 68 17.49 2.52 -1.12
C GLU A 68 18.11 2.87 -2.47
N PRO A 69 17.35 3.54 -3.36
CA PRO A 69 17.81 3.88 -4.70
C PRO A 69 18.91 4.94 -4.64
N THR A 70 19.89 4.86 -5.54
CA THR A 70 20.93 5.89 -5.67
C THR A 70 20.46 7.15 -6.41
N CYS A 71 19.29 7.09 -7.05
CA CYS A 71 18.74 8.13 -7.92
C CYS A 71 17.55 8.89 -7.34
N VAL A 72 17.10 8.55 -6.12
CA VAL A 72 16.01 9.24 -5.42
C VAL A 72 16.45 9.50 -3.99
N ASP A 73 16.20 10.71 -3.50
CA ASP A 73 16.71 11.18 -2.20
C ASP A 73 16.05 10.52 -0.98
N SER A 74 15.10 9.60 -1.18
CA SER A 74 14.36 8.97 -0.09
C SER A 74 14.09 7.49 -0.36
N PRO A 75 14.29 6.63 0.66
CA PRO A 75 13.93 5.23 0.54
C PRO A 75 12.41 5.08 0.46
N TYR A 76 11.97 4.07 -0.29
CA TYR A 76 10.55 3.76 -0.47
C TYR A 76 10.33 2.25 -0.49
N LYS A 77 9.08 1.77 -0.41
CA LYS A 77 8.81 0.32 -0.49
C LYS A 77 8.64 -0.13 -1.93
N SER A 78 9.30 -1.23 -2.30
CA SER A 78 9.21 -1.83 -3.64
C SER A 78 7.78 -2.15 -4.03
N GLY A 79 7.38 -1.76 -5.25
CA GLY A 79 6.06 -2.07 -5.82
C GLY A 79 5.84 -3.57 -6.02
N GLY A 80 6.78 -4.23 -6.72
CA GLY A 80 6.66 -5.66 -7.06
C GLY A 80 6.85 -6.62 -5.88
N ALA A 81 7.43 -6.16 -4.75
CA ALA A 81 7.40 -6.95 -3.52
C ALA A 81 6.06 -6.84 -2.77
N GLY A 82 5.23 -5.88 -3.17
CA GLY A 82 4.05 -5.43 -2.43
C GLY A 82 4.40 -4.63 -1.18
N TYR A 83 3.43 -3.83 -0.75
CA TYR A 83 3.53 -3.08 0.51
C TYR A 83 2.17 -2.96 1.20
N LEU A 84 2.23 -2.83 2.52
CA LEU A 84 1.08 -2.77 3.41
C LEU A 84 1.00 -1.43 4.12
N PHE A 85 -0.22 -0.95 4.30
CA PHE A 85 -0.54 0.15 5.20
C PHE A 85 -1.41 -0.35 6.34
N SER A 86 -1.16 0.13 7.56
CA SER A 86 -2.20 0.09 8.58
C SER A 86 -3.30 1.09 8.25
N ARG A 87 -4.49 0.92 8.85
CA ARG A 87 -5.58 1.88 8.70
C ARG A 87 -5.14 3.32 8.98
N SER A 88 -4.50 3.58 10.11
CA SER A 88 -4.03 4.95 10.39
C SER A 88 -2.86 5.39 9.51
N GLY A 89 -2.04 4.45 9.02
CA GLY A 89 -0.98 4.72 8.06
C GLY A 89 -1.52 5.21 6.72
N LEU A 90 -2.54 4.53 6.18
CA LEU A 90 -3.20 4.92 4.95
C LEU A 90 -3.89 6.27 5.09
N LYS A 91 -4.60 6.49 6.21
CA LYS A 91 -5.28 7.76 6.49
C LYS A 91 -4.31 8.94 6.43
N ARG A 92 -3.15 8.79 7.08
CA ARG A 92 -2.12 9.84 7.14
C ARG A 92 -1.37 10.05 5.82
N LEU A 93 -1.37 9.07 4.93
CA LEU A 93 -0.74 9.18 3.61
C LEU A 93 -1.57 10.04 2.64
N VAL A 94 -2.89 10.00 2.77
CA VAL A 94 -3.81 10.69 1.85
C VAL A 94 -4.35 12.03 2.38
N GLU A 95 -4.27 12.27 3.70
CA GLU A 95 -4.51 13.58 4.33
C GLU A 95 -3.43 14.62 3.96
#